data_AF-A0A6A6N676-F1
#
_entry.id   AF-A0A6A6N676-F1
#
_cell.length_a   1.000
_cell.length_b   1.000
_cell.length_c   1.000
_cell.angle_alpha   90.00
_cell.angle_beta   90.00
_cell.angle_gamma   90.00
#
_symmetry.space_group_name_H-M   'P 1'
#
loop_
_entity.id
_entity.type
_entity.pdbx_description
1 polymer ?
#
loop_
_entity_poly.entity_id
_entity_poly.type
_entity_poly.pdbx_seq_one_letter_code
_entity_poly.pdbx_strand_id
1 'polypeptide(L)'
;MVKSRPILTKSVTSSLIYVAADFSSQTIAQPVSEPYDLVRTLRMAAYGMLVLGPTLHYWFNFVSKQFPKRDLITTFKKIIMGQTIYGPAMTALFFSLNACLQGEKSNEIIARLKRDLLPR
;
A
#
# COMPACT_ATOMS: atom_id res chain seq x y z
N MET A 1 -0.69 6.11 24.63
CA MET A 1 -1.31 5.49 23.44
C MET A 1 -0.28 4.96 22.42
N VAL A 2 0.64 5.77 21.87
CA VAL A 2 1.63 5.31 20.84
C VAL A 2 2.58 4.21 21.33
N LYS A 3 2.98 4.23 22.62
CA LYS A 3 3.85 3.20 23.21
C LYS A 3 3.14 1.91 23.63
N SER A 4 1.81 1.93 23.80
CA SER A 4 1.06 0.80 24.38
C SER A 4 0.55 -0.18 23.31
N ARG A 5 0.20 0.30 22.10
CA ARG A 5 -0.30 -0.53 21.00
C ARG A 5 0.22 -0.02 19.63
N PRO A 6 1.55 -0.05 19.40
CA PRO A 6 2.18 0.61 18.26
C PRO A 6 1.73 0.07 16.90
N ILE A 7 1.32 -1.20 16.81
CA ILE A 7 0.80 -1.78 15.56
C ILE A 7 -0.60 -1.23 15.27
N LEU A 8 -1.48 -1.19 16.28
CA LEU A 8 -2.85 -0.69 16.09
C LEU A 8 -2.87 0.79 15.71
N THR A 9 -2.08 1.64 16.37
CA THR A 9 -2.00 3.06 16.01
C THR A 9 -1.50 3.23 14.57
N LYS A 10 -0.42 2.54 14.18
CA LYS A 10 0.11 2.60 12.81
C LYS A 10 -0.91 2.10 11.79
N SER A 11 -1.63 1.03 12.11
CA SER A 11 -2.65 0.44 11.25
C SER A 11 -3.85 1.36 11.05
N VAL A 12 -4.35 1.98 12.12
CA VAL A 12 -5.43 2.97 12.04
C VAL A 12 -4.99 4.19 11.22
N THR A 13 -3.78 4.70 11.47
CA THR A 13 -3.24 5.82 10.67
C THR A 13 -3.10 5.45 9.20
N SER A 14 -2.55 4.28 8.88
CA SER A 14 -2.44 3.78 7.50
C SER A 14 -3.81 3.63 6.83
N SER A 15 -4.81 3.13 7.55
CA SER A 15 -6.20 3.05 7.06
C SER A 15 -6.77 4.41 6.69
N LEU A 16 -6.60 5.40 7.56
CA LEU A 16 -7.11 6.76 7.32
C LEU A 16 -6.43 7.41 6.12
N ILE A 17 -5.11 7.21 5.96
CA ILE A 17 -4.36 7.68 4.79
C ILE A 17 -4.92 7.06 3.51
N TYR A 18 -5.18 5.75 3.50
CA TYR A 18 -5.72 5.07 2.32
C TYR A 18 -7.15 5.50 1.99
N VAL A 19 -7.99 5.75 3.00
CA VAL A 19 -9.34 6.31 2.80
C VAL A 19 -9.27 7.69 2.17
N ALA A 20 -8.44 8.58 2.71
CA ALA A 20 -8.26 9.93 2.18
C ALA A 20 -7.67 9.92 0.75
N ALA A 21 -6.71 9.03 0.49
CA ALA A 21 -6.13 8.85 -0.83
C ALA A 21 -7.17 8.33 -1.84
N ASP A 22 -8.04 7.41 -1.43
CA ASP A 22 -9.08 6.87 -2.30
C ASP A 22 -10.16 7.91 -2.60
N PHE A 23 -10.61 8.68 -1.61
CA PHE A 23 -11.52 9.82 -1.87
C PHE A 23 -10.90 10.81 -2.84
N SER A 24 -9.64 11.18 -2.62
CA SER A 24 -8.92 12.09 -3.53
C SER A 24 -8.84 11.51 -4.95
N SER A 25 -8.55 10.21 -5.09
CA SER A 25 -8.53 9.53 -6.38
C SER A 25 -9.90 9.53 -7.06
N GLN A 26 -10.97 9.29 -6.32
CA GLN A 26 -12.33 9.31 -6.86
C GLN A 26 -12.76 10.72 -7.27
N THR A 27 -12.47 11.75 -6.46
CA THR A 27 -12.75 13.15 -6.80
C THR A 27 -12.03 13.61 -8.06
N ILE A 28 -10.80 13.14 -8.29
CA ILE A 28 -10.00 13.50 -9.48
C ILE A 28 -10.46 12.71 -10.72
N ALA A 29 -10.78 11.42 -10.55
CA ALA A 29 -11.05 10.52 -11.67
C ALA A 29 -12.51 10.51 -12.12
N GLN A 30 -13.46 10.81 -11.25
CA GLN A 30 -14.88 10.73 -11.54
C GLN A 30 -15.47 12.11 -11.86
N PRO A 31 -16.44 12.18 -12.78
CA PRO A 31 -17.27 13.38 -12.96
C PRO A 31 -17.97 13.74 -11.65
N VAL A 32 -18.19 15.03 -11.40
CA VAL A 32 -18.83 15.55 -10.17
C VAL A 32 -20.24 14.95 -9.92
N SER A 33 -20.88 14.43 -10.95
CA SER A 33 -22.21 13.80 -10.89
C SER A 33 -22.21 12.35 -10.39
N GLU A 34 -21.07 11.67 -10.38
CA GLU A 34 -20.99 10.27 -9.96
C GLU A 34 -20.81 10.15 -8.43
N PRO A 35 -21.56 9.27 -7.76
CA PRO A 35 -21.40 9.05 -6.34
C PRO A 35 -20.10 8.30 -6.02
N TYR A 36 -19.54 8.55 -4.83
CA TYR A 36 -18.37 7.83 -4.36
C TYR A 36 -18.65 6.32 -4.20
N ASP A 37 -17.74 5.49 -4.71
CA ASP A 37 -17.70 4.05 -4.49
C ASP A 37 -17.15 3.75 -3.09
N LEU A 38 -18.07 3.66 -2.13
CA LEU A 38 -17.74 3.34 -0.73
C LEU A 38 -17.22 1.90 -0.55
N VAL A 39 -17.57 0.97 -1.45
CA VAL A 39 -17.06 -0.41 -1.40
C VAL A 39 -15.58 -0.44 -1.78
N ARG A 40 -15.18 0.36 -2.78
CA ARG A 40 -13.77 0.61 -3.09
C ARG A 40 -13.05 1.26 -1.91
N THR A 41 -13.62 2.30 -1.31
CA THR A 41 -13.00 2.96 -0.14
C THR A 41 -12.83 2.01 1.04
N LEU A 42 -13.81 1.14 1.31
CA LEU A 42 -13.72 0.12 2.37
C LEU A 42 -12.60 -0.89 2.09
N ARG A 43 -12.42 -1.32 0.84
CA ARG A 43 -11.28 -2.19 0.45
C ARG A 43 -9.94 -1.51 0.68
N MET A 44 -9.81 -0.21 0.35
CA MET A 44 -8.60 0.56 0.61
C MET A 44 -8.34 0.73 2.12
N ALA A 45 -9.37 0.98 2.91
CA ALA A 45 -9.30 1.04 4.36
C ALA A 45 -8.80 -0.29 4.96
N ALA A 46 -9.42 -1.40 4.55
CA ALA A 46 -9.04 -2.74 5.00
C ALA A 46 -7.59 -3.08 4.64
N TYR A 47 -7.14 -2.73 3.43
CA TYR A 47 -5.74 -2.90 3.03
C TYR A 47 -4.79 -2.08 3.91
N GLY A 48 -5.10 -0.80 4.14
CA GLY A 48 -4.29 0.07 5.01
C GLY A 48 -4.21 -0.44 6.45
N MET A 49 -5.31 -0.94 6.99
CA MET A 49 -5.42 -1.42 8.36
C MET A 49 -4.78 -2.80 8.56
N LEU A 50 -5.10 -3.78 7.71
CA LEU A 50 -4.74 -5.18 7.96
C LEU A 50 -3.40 -5.57 7.34
N VAL A 51 -3.03 -4.94 6.23
CA VAL A 51 -1.83 -5.32 5.46
C VAL A 51 -0.73 -4.30 5.68
N LEU A 52 -0.97 -3.05 5.31
CA LEU A 52 0.10 -2.05 5.28
C LEU A 52 0.60 -1.70 6.67
N GLY A 53 -0.28 -1.41 7.63
CA GLY A 53 0.08 -1.03 8.99
C GLY A 53 1.01 -2.03 9.69
N PRO A 54 0.64 -3.32 9.78
CA PRO A 54 1.48 -4.35 10.38
C PRO A 54 2.77 -4.59 9.60
N THR A 55 2.69 -4.70 8.27
CA THR A 55 3.86 -5.01 7.42
C THR A 55 4.89 -3.90 7.47
N LEU A 56 4.44 -2.63 7.47
CA LEU A 56 5.30 -1.47 7.61
C LEU A 56 5.96 -1.42 9.00
N HIS A 57 5.24 -1.80 10.06
CA HIS A 57 5.82 -1.92 11.40
C HIS A 57 6.98 -2.92 11.42
N TYR A 58 6.77 -4.12 10.87
CA TYR A 58 7.81 -5.15 10.82
C TYR A 58 8.97 -4.77 9.91
N TRP A 59 8.70 -4.13 8.76
CA TRP A 59 9.75 -3.64 7.86
C TRP A 59 10.67 -2.63 8.56
N PHE A 60 10.11 -1.61 9.21
CA PHE A 60 10.91 -0.64 9.94
C PHE A 60 11.71 -1.26 11.08
N ASN A 61 11.15 -2.23 11.80
CA ASN A 61 11.88 -2.95 12.85
C ASN A 61 13.04 -3.78 12.25
N PHE A 62 12.80 -4.50 11.16
CA PHE A 62 13.81 -5.30 10.45
C PHE A 62 14.96 -4.42 9.98
N VAL A 63 14.65 -3.34 9.26
CA VAL A 63 15.64 -2.40 8.73
C VAL A 63 16.40 -1.71 9.86
N SER A 64 15.74 -1.39 10.97
CA SER A 64 16.40 -0.79 12.14
C SER A 64 17.33 -1.77 12.86
N LYS A 65 16.99 -3.07 12.90
CA LYS A 65 17.84 -4.12 13.47
C LYS A 65 19.07 -4.40 12.60
N GLN A 66 18.88 -4.48 11.27
CA GLN A 66 19.98 -4.72 10.33
C GLN A 66 20.93 -3.53 10.21
N PHE A 67 20.39 -2.31 10.33
CA PHE A 67 21.12 -1.07 10.19
C PHE A 67 20.87 -0.15 11.40
N PRO A 68 21.50 -0.44 12.56
CA PRO A 68 21.26 0.29 13.79
C PRO A 68 21.88 1.70 13.81
N LYS A 69 22.88 1.94 12.96
CA LYS A 69 23.53 3.25 12.86
C LYS A 69 22.57 4.31 12.30
N ARG A 70 22.73 5.54 12.78
CA ARG A 70 21.91 6.71 12.43
C ARG A 70 22.69 7.76 11.62
N ASP A 71 23.62 7.30 10.79
CA ASP A 71 24.35 8.16 9.86
C ASP A 71 23.61 8.30 8.51
N LEU A 72 24.00 9.31 7.72
CA LEU A 72 23.37 9.61 6.44
C LEU A 72 23.51 8.45 5.44
N ILE A 73 24.67 7.79 5.41
CA ILE A 73 24.93 6.67 4.48
C ILE A 73 23.99 5.50 4.82
N THR A 74 23.88 5.16 6.10
CA THR A 74 22.95 4.14 6.56
C THR A 74 21.50 4.52 6.24
N THR A 75 21.13 5.78 6.41
CA THR A 75 19.77 6.26 6.07
C THR A 75 19.49 6.11 4.57
N PHE A 76 20.42 6.48 3.70
CA PHE A 76 20.31 6.25 2.26
C PHE A 76 20.16 4.77 1.91
N LYS A 77 20.92 3.88 2.54
CA LYS A 77 20.76 2.42 2.35
C LYS A 77 19.36 1.94 2.72
N LYS A 78 18.81 2.43 3.83
CA LYS A 78 17.43 2.11 4.25
C LYS A 78 16.40 2.57 3.22
N ILE A 79 16.57 3.78 2.68
CA ILE A 79 15.69 4.34 1.64
C ILE A 79 15.78 3.50 0.37
N ILE A 80 16.99 3.18 -0.10
CA ILE A 80 17.21 2.38 -1.31
C ILE A 80 16.52 1.01 -1.16
N MET A 81 16.75 0.28 -0.08
CA MET A 81 16.05 -1.01 0.16
C MET A 81 14.53 -0.84 0.21
N GLY A 82 14.06 0.25 0.81
CA GLY A 82 12.64 0.58 0.84
C GLY A 82 12.06 0.72 -0.56
N GLN A 83 12.75 1.44 -1.45
CA GLN A 83 12.28 1.70 -2.82
C GLN A 83 12.51 0.51 -3.77
N THR A 84 13.53 -0.31 -3.56
CA THR A 84 13.86 -1.43 -4.48
C THR A 84 13.28 -2.77 -4.08
N ILE A 85 12.99 -2.99 -2.78
CA ILE A 85 12.48 -4.26 -2.27
C ILE A 85 11.06 -4.09 -1.76
N TYR A 86 10.90 -3.25 -0.73
CA TYR A 86 9.62 -3.14 -0.03
C TYR A 86 8.54 -2.52 -0.91
N GLY A 87 8.85 -1.43 -1.61
CA GLY A 87 7.94 -0.73 -2.51
C GLY A 87 7.36 -1.67 -3.58
N PRO A 88 8.19 -2.27 -4.45
CA PRO A 88 7.72 -3.19 -5.48
C PRO A 88 6.94 -4.38 -4.93
N ALA A 89 7.39 -4.97 -3.81
CA ALA A 89 6.70 -6.09 -3.18
C ALA A 89 5.30 -5.69 -2.66
N MET A 90 5.19 -4.54 -1.99
CA MET A 90 3.89 -4.05 -1.51
C MET A 90 2.97 -3.62 -2.65
N THR A 91 3.51 -3.05 -3.72
CA THR A 91 2.73 -2.71 -4.92
C THR A 91 2.17 -3.97 -5.58
N ALA A 92 2.98 -5.01 -5.75
CA ALA A 92 2.54 -6.30 -6.30
C ALA A 92 1.46 -6.94 -5.40
N LEU A 93 1.66 -6.91 -4.08
CA LEU A 93 0.69 -7.41 -3.11
C LEU A 93 -0.63 -6.63 -3.17
N PHE A 94 -0.55 -5.29 -3.26
CA PHE A 94 -1.72 -4.43 -3.37
C PHE A 94 -2.56 -4.79 -4.60
N PHE A 95 -1.95 -4.83 -5.79
CA PHE A 95 -2.69 -5.17 -7.01
C PHE A 95 -3.26 -6.59 -6.97
N SER A 96 -2.50 -7.56 -6.45
CA SER A 96 -2.95 -8.96 -6.33
C SER A 96 -4.16 -9.09 -5.41
N LEU A 97 -4.12 -8.48 -4.22
CA LEU A 97 -5.23 -8.48 -3.29
C LEU A 97 -6.43 -7.73 -3.84
N ASN A 98 -6.20 -6.58 -4.46
CA ASN A 98 -7.27 -5.77 -5.02
C ASN A 98 -8.01 -6.51 -6.14
N ALA A 99 -7.26 -7.17 -7.04
CA ALA A 99 -7.85 -7.95 -8.12
C ALA A 99 -8.60 -9.19 -7.61
N CYS A 100 -8.07 -9.87 -6.57
CA CYS A 100 -8.77 -10.95 -5.88
C CYS A 100 -10.09 -10.47 -5.25
N LEU A 101 -10.09 -9.32 -4.58
CA LEU A 101 -11.27 -8.71 -3.96
C LEU A 101 -12.26 -8.10 -4.96
N GLN A 102 -11.82 -7.80 -6.19
CA GLN A 102 -12.71 -7.42 -7.29
C GLN A 102 -13.36 -8.63 -7.96
N GLY A 103 -12.88 -9.85 -7.69
CA GLY A 103 -13.33 -11.03 -8.41
C GLY A 103 -12.98 -11.01 -9.90
N GLU A 104 -12.02 -10.17 -10.32
CA GLU A 104 -11.51 -10.18 -11.69
C GLU A 104 -10.99 -11.60 -11.97
N LYS A 105 -11.52 -12.26 -13.02
CA LYS A 105 -11.02 -13.58 -13.43
C LYS A 105 -9.54 -13.43 -13.74
N SER A 106 -8.68 -14.30 -13.22
CA SER A 106 -7.21 -14.24 -13.38
C SER A 106 -6.74 -14.00 -14.84
N ASN A 107 -7.57 -14.34 -15.82
CA ASN A 107 -7.37 -14.08 -17.23
C ASN A 107 -7.36 -12.58 -17.62
N GLU A 108 -8.16 -11.70 -16.98
CA GLU A 108 -8.15 -10.25 -17.25
C GLU A 108 -6.93 -9.56 -16.64
N ILE A 109 -6.48 -10.01 -15.46
CA ILE A 109 -5.27 -9.53 -14.82
C ILE A 109 -4.05 -9.89 -15.68
N ILE A 110 -3.98 -11.13 -16.19
CA ILE A 110 -2.91 -11.57 -17.11
C ILE A 110 -2.98 -10.79 -18.43
N ALA A 111 -4.18 -10.49 -18.94
CA ALA A 111 -4.35 -9.68 -20.15
C ALA A 111 -3.91 -8.23 -19.98
N ARG A 112 -4.26 -7.58 -18.85
CA ARG A 112 -3.78 -6.23 -18.50
C ARG A 112 -2.28 -6.21 -18.29
N LEU A 113 -1.74 -7.19 -17.56
CA LEU A 113 -0.31 -7.30 -17.32
C LEU A 113 0.49 -7.49 -18.62
N LYS A 114 -0.01 -8.30 -19.56
CA LYS A 114 0.59 -8.44 -20.90
C LYS A 114 0.52 -7.17 -21.74
N ARG A 115 -0.59 -6.42 -21.65
CA ARG A 115 -0.79 -5.18 -22.39
C ARG A 115 0.11 -4.05 -21.87
N ASP A 116 0.29 -3.96 -20.55
CA ASP A 116 1.00 -2.84 -19.94
C ASP A 116 2.52 -3.12 -19.79
N LEU A 117 2.98 -4.38 -19.86
CA LEU A 117 4.41 -4.74 -19.84
C LEU A 117 5.08 -4.84 -21.22
N LEU A 118 4.33 -5.02 -22.31
CA LEU A 118 4.89 -5.00 -23.65
C LEU A 118 4.68 -3.62 -24.27
N PRO A 119 5.73 -2.78 -24.36
CA PRO A 119 5.65 -1.57 -25.17
C PRO A 119 5.48 -1.99 -26.63
N ARG A 120 4.60 -1.30 -27.35
CA ARG A 120 4.60 -1.36 -28.82
C ARG A 120 5.85 -0.70 -29.36
#